data_AF-A0A1D2MW15-F1
#
_entry.id   AF-A0A1D2MW15-F1
#
_cell.length_a   1.000
_cell.length_b   1.000
_cell.length_c   1.000
_cell.angle_alpha   90.00
_cell.angle_beta   90.00
_cell.angle_gamma   90.00
#
_symmetry.space_group_name_H-M   'P 1'
#
loop_
_entity.id
_entity.type
_entity.pdbx_description
1 polymer ?
#
loop_
_entity_poly.entity_id
_entity_poly.type
_entity_poly.pdbx_seq_one_letter_code
_entity_poly.pdbx_strand_id
1 'polypeptide(L)'
;MVCMQLLFAIVLSQQENPSSNSVDSVVKYNTQEFVKYVPRRNHYVYFYAPWSGECKNVAGIWEELALRFNKNPDGDVVLAKVDCTTETDLCTKHTITDYPTVKFFKTGGDPLGIRYRGAIDLASLEQFMNGNIGKRRNSFMELVCPLSRARMGSPQTARRELQRRHELCNPSFSSVPHGPASAWIWSQCGRKLQKSRGYPSLLWLQDGVVFDKYPTTNRTFENLREWVLKKLGKDKVRTVPAGVEEEMDPTEIINLSKEDFYKAMEAKQMLFVQFWTPWCSLCLELDNTWEALASNFNDKADGEVPKILISNFDCTINKDTCEELGVDDFPTLNVYKHGKLYKTYKGPQD
;
A
#
# COMPACT_ATOMS: atom_id res chain seq x y z
N MET A 1 -0.15 -74.82 38.51
CA MET A 1 -0.74 -75.00 37.16
C MET A 1 -2.18 -74.51 37.22
N VAL A 2 -2.77 -73.65 36.39
CA VAL A 2 -2.42 -72.72 35.29
C VAL A 2 -3.66 -71.79 35.19
N CYS A 3 -3.53 -70.66 34.47
CA CYS A 3 -4.61 -69.78 33.97
C CYS A 3 -5.08 -68.69 34.95
N MET A 4 -4.39 -67.56 35.09
CA MET A 4 -4.10 -66.51 34.09
C MET A 4 -5.37 -65.72 33.68
N GLN A 5 -5.51 -64.56 34.35
CA GLN A 5 -5.99 -63.25 33.88
C GLN A 5 -7.23 -63.15 32.98
N LEU A 6 -8.21 -62.34 33.43
CA LEU A 6 -9.03 -61.47 32.58
C LEU A 6 -9.80 -60.45 33.44
N LEU A 7 -9.06 -59.50 34.04
CA LEU A 7 -9.61 -58.19 34.39
C LEU A 7 -9.45 -57.32 33.15
N PHE A 8 -10.54 -57.14 32.40
CA PHE A 8 -10.61 -56.16 31.32
C PHE A 8 -10.58 -54.76 31.94
N ALA A 9 -9.37 -54.24 32.19
CA ALA A 9 -9.16 -52.82 32.28
C ALA A 9 -9.39 -52.25 30.88
N ILE A 10 -10.52 -51.57 30.69
CA ILE A 10 -10.72 -50.67 29.56
C ILE A 10 -9.75 -49.50 29.79
N VAL A 11 -8.50 -49.73 29.40
CA VAL A 11 -7.58 -48.65 29.07
C VAL A 11 -8.18 -48.00 27.84
N LEU A 12 -8.86 -46.86 28.05
CA LEU A 12 -9.08 -45.89 26.98
C LEU A 12 -7.68 -45.40 26.57
N SER A 13 -7.02 -46.18 25.73
CA SER A 13 -5.95 -45.69 24.89
C SER A 13 -6.57 -44.57 24.08
N GLN A 14 -6.32 -43.33 24.50
CA GLN A 14 -6.41 -42.22 23.56
C GLN A 14 -5.37 -42.55 22.49
N GLN A 15 -5.86 -43.16 21.43
CA GLN A 15 -5.18 -43.23 20.16
C GLN A 15 -5.15 -41.78 19.69
N GLU A 16 -4.05 -41.09 19.98
CA GLU A 16 -3.67 -39.90 19.23
C GLU A 16 -3.69 -40.32 17.77
N ASN A 17 -4.77 -39.99 17.06
CA ASN A 17 -4.82 -40.06 15.62
C ASN A 17 -3.71 -39.13 15.11
N PRO A 18 -2.64 -39.64 14.48
CA PRO A 18 -1.72 -38.78 13.77
C PRO A 18 -2.41 -38.40 12.46
N SER A 19 -3.31 -37.42 12.55
CA SER A 19 -3.91 -36.82 11.37
C SER A 19 -2.82 -36.05 10.62
N SER A 20 -2.69 -36.41 9.35
CA SER A 20 -1.92 -35.80 8.27
C SER A 20 -0.39 -35.88 8.36
N ASN A 21 0.18 -36.84 7.64
CA ASN A 21 1.42 -36.64 6.89
C ASN A 21 1.19 -35.50 5.87
N SER A 22 1.29 -34.24 6.31
CA SER A 22 1.57 -33.13 5.42
C SER A 22 3.06 -32.83 5.54
N VAL A 23 3.75 -32.74 4.41
CA VAL A 23 5.10 -32.19 4.37
C VAL A 23 4.96 -30.73 4.78
N ASP A 24 5.21 -30.40 6.04
CA ASP A 24 5.04 -29.03 6.58
C ASP A 24 6.10 -28.15 5.92
N SER A 25 5.73 -27.55 4.79
CA SER A 25 6.58 -26.68 3.98
C SER A 25 6.84 -25.34 4.69
N VAL A 26 6.01 -25.01 5.69
CA VAL A 26 6.13 -23.80 6.49
C VAL A 26 7.10 -24.05 7.63
N VAL A 27 8.16 -23.24 7.70
CA VAL A 27 9.13 -23.32 8.80
C VAL A 27 8.48 -22.79 10.07
N LYS A 28 8.42 -23.60 11.14
CA LYS A 28 8.01 -23.13 12.46
C LYS A 28 9.24 -22.59 13.20
N TYR A 29 9.18 -21.35 13.68
CA TYR A 29 10.27 -20.78 14.47
C TYR A 29 9.95 -20.71 15.96
N ASN A 30 10.95 -21.07 16.77
CA ASN A 30 11.01 -20.71 18.18
C ASN A 30 11.82 -19.42 18.39
N THR A 31 11.87 -18.91 19.63
CA THR A 31 12.58 -17.67 19.95
C THR A 31 14.07 -17.68 19.53
N GLN A 32 14.77 -18.79 19.74
CA GLN A 32 16.21 -18.87 19.44
C GLN A 32 16.47 -18.92 17.93
N GLU A 33 15.67 -19.68 17.20
CA GLU A 33 15.75 -19.79 15.75
C GLU A 33 15.40 -18.49 15.07
N PHE A 34 14.35 -17.81 15.53
CA PHE A 34 13.96 -16.51 14.98
C PHE A 34 15.12 -15.51 15.05
N VAL A 35 15.73 -15.33 16.23
CA VAL A 35 16.86 -14.40 16.42
C VAL A 35 18.07 -14.82 15.57
N LYS A 36 18.28 -16.12 15.35
CA LYS A 36 19.41 -16.65 14.58
C LYS A 36 19.22 -16.46 13.07
N TYR A 37 18.02 -16.71 12.53
CA TYR A 37 17.77 -16.79 11.10
C TYR A 37 17.24 -15.48 10.51
N VAL A 38 16.36 -14.76 11.22
CA VAL A 38 15.67 -13.56 10.70
C VAL A 38 16.63 -12.45 10.26
N PRO A 39 17.72 -12.14 10.99
CA PRO A 39 18.66 -11.10 10.56
C PRO A 39 19.50 -11.49 9.33
N ARG A 40 19.58 -12.77 8.98
CA ARG A 40 20.52 -13.28 7.94
C ARG A 40 19.92 -13.25 6.54
N ARG A 41 18.60 -13.39 6.41
CA ARG A 41 17.88 -13.47 5.12
C ARG A 41 16.54 -12.76 5.24
N ASN A 42 15.89 -12.45 4.12
CA ASN A 42 14.54 -11.93 4.17
C ASN A 42 13.58 -13.02 4.67
N HIS A 43 12.74 -12.69 5.64
CA HIS A 43 11.76 -13.60 6.20
C HIS A 43 10.38 -12.97 6.14
N TYR A 44 9.39 -13.76 5.74
CA TYR A 44 7.99 -13.39 5.84
C TYR A 44 7.35 -14.28 6.91
N VAL A 45 6.90 -13.68 8.01
CA VAL A 45 6.57 -14.41 9.24
C VAL A 45 5.11 -14.18 9.59
N TYR A 46 4.39 -15.27 9.79
CA TYR A 46 3.02 -15.32 10.25
C TYR A 46 2.95 -15.62 11.75
N PHE A 47 2.41 -14.66 12.52
CA PHE A 47 2.18 -14.77 13.96
C PHE A 47 0.73 -15.16 14.22
N TYR A 48 0.53 -16.27 14.92
CA TYR A 48 -0.80 -16.86 15.10
C TYR A 48 -1.04 -17.41 16.51
N ALA A 49 -2.31 -17.68 16.80
CA ALA A 49 -2.75 -18.43 17.96
C ALA A 49 -3.61 -19.62 17.51
N PRO A 50 -3.32 -20.87 17.95
CA PRO A 50 -3.98 -22.08 17.46
C PRO A 50 -5.49 -22.13 17.76
N TRP A 51 -5.95 -21.41 18.77
CA TRP A 51 -7.36 -21.35 19.17
C TRP A 51 -8.17 -20.28 18.41
N SER A 52 -7.53 -19.38 17.65
CA SER A 52 -8.23 -18.32 16.91
C SER A 52 -8.89 -18.86 15.64
N GLY A 53 -10.18 -18.60 15.47
CA GLY A 53 -10.95 -19.02 14.29
C GLY A 53 -10.42 -18.41 12.99
N GLU A 54 -10.09 -17.11 13.02
CA GLU A 54 -9.55 -16.40 11.86
C GLU A 54 -8.18 -16.96 11.43
N CYS A 55 -7.35 -17.32 12.41
CA CYS A 55 -6.02 -17.91 12.15
C CYS A 55 -6.10 -19.25 11.40
N LYS A 56 -7.17 -20.02 11.57
CA LYS A 56 -7.36 -21.31 10.87
C LYS A 56 -7.61 -21.12 9.38
N ASN A 57 -8.33 -20.06 9.01
CA ASN A 57 -8.58 -19.73 7.60
C ASN A 57 -7.27 -19.29 6.91
N VAL A 58 -6.51 -18.43 7.59
CA VAL A 58 -5.22 -17.93 7.09
C VAL A 58 -4.16 -19.03 7.00
N ALA A 59 -4.17 -20.00 7.92
CA ALA A 59 -3.20 -21.08 7.94
C ALA A 59 -3.14 -21.84 6.60
N GLY A 60 -4.30 -22.13 5.99
CA GLY A 60 -4.35 -22.83 4.70
C GLY A 60 -3.72 -22.03 3.55
N ILE A 61 -4.01 -20.72 3.48
CA ILE A 61 -3.43 -19.82 2.48
C ILE A 61 -1.92 -19.70 2.68
N TRP A 62 -1.49 -19.61 3.94
CA TRP A 62 -0.08 -19.50 4.29
C TRP A 62 0.73 -20.75 3.94
N GLU A 63 0.15 -21.94 4.17
CA GLU A 63 0.74 -23.22 3.77
C GLU A 63 0.88 -23.32 2.25
N GLU A 64 -0.14 -22.90 1.48
CA GLU A 64 -0.05 -22.86 0.02
C GLU A 64 1.07 -21.91 -0.45
N LEU A 65 1.19 -20.75 0.18
CA LEU A 65 2.23 -19.78 -0.13
C LEU A 65 3.63 -20.35 0.18
N ALA A 66 3.81 -20.95 1.36
CA ALA A 66 5.08 -21.57 1.73
C ALA A 66 5.44 -22.74 0.81
N LEU A 67 4.47 -23.53 0.36
CA LEU A 67 4.68 -24.59 -0.63
C LEU A 67 5.23 -24.06 -1.96
N ARG A 68 5.00 -22.80 -2.32
CA ARG A 68 5.53 -22.20 -3.55
C ARG A 68 6.94 -21.65 -3.35
N PHE A 69 7.19 -20.98 -2.24
CA PHE A 69 8.41 -20.20 -2.03
C PHE A 69 9.51 -20.94 -1.23
N ASN A 70 9.15 -21.78 -0.26
CA ASN A 70 10.13 -22.52 0.55
C ASN A 70 10.70 -23.77 -0.16
N LYS A 71 10.17 -24.14 -1.35
CA LYS A 71 10.70 -25.25 -2.16
C LYS A 71 12.15 -25.03 -2.60
N ASN A 72 12.53 -23.77 -2.85
CA ASN A 72 13.88 -23.44 -3.28
C ASN A 72 14.71 -22.99 -2.05
N PRO A 73 15.75 -23.73 -1.64
CA PRO A 73 16.59 -23.34 -0.49
C PRO A 73 17.33 -22.01 -0.70
N ASP A 74 17.55 -21.63 -1.96
CA ASP A 74 18.17 -20.36 -2.40
C ASP A 74 17.13 -19.26 -2.70
N GLY A 75 15.88 -19.43 -2.27
CA GLY A 75 14.83 -18.44 -2.45
C GLY A 75 15.16 -17.09 -1.82
N ASP A 76 14.68 -16.02 -2.45
CA ASP A 76 14.88 -14.63 -2.00
C ASP A 76 14.25 -14.33 -0.62
N VAL A 77 13.32 -15.18 -0.17
CA VAL A 77 12.52 -15.04 1.04
C VAL A 77 12.22 -16.41 1.65
N VAL A 78 12.16 -16.47 2.97
CA VAL A 78 11.73 -17.65 3.73
C VAL A 78 10.40 -17.37 4.41
N LEU A 79 9.41 -18.23 4.20
CA LEU A 79 8.13 -18.15 4.88
C LEU A 79 8.16 -18.98 6.16
N ALA A 80 7.82 -18.34 7.27
CA ALA A 80 7.79 -18.97 8.58
C ALA A 80 6.49 -18.67 9.33
N LYS A 81 6.19 -19.51 10.32
CA LYS A 81 5.09 -19.33 11.27
C LYS A 81 5.61 -19.34 12.70
N VAL A 82 5.04 -18.50 13.55
CA VAL A 82 5.35 -18.41 14.98
C VAL A 82 4.06 -18.50 15.77
N ASP A 83 4.05 -19.42 16.73
CA ASP A 83 2.94 -19.59 17.67
C ASP A 83 3.16 -18.68 18.88
N CYS A 84 2.35 -17.62 18.97
CA CYS A 84 2.46 -16.65 20.04
C CYS A 84 1.87 -17.13 21.37
N THR A 85 1.21 -18.29 21.41
CA THR A 85 0.78 -18.90 22.67
C THR A 85 1.92 -19.64 23.36
N THR A 86 2.87 -20.15 22.58
CA THR A 86 4.09 -20.78 23.11
C THR A 86 5.24 -19.78 23.24
N GLU A 87 5.41 -18.88 22.27
CA GLU A 87 6.52 -17.94 22.18
C GLU A 87 6.06 -16.51 22.53
N THR A 88 5.47 -16.35 23.72
CA THR A 88 4.84 -15.10 24.19
C THR A 88 5.82 -13.92 24.21
N ASP A 89 7.02 -14.13 24.77
CA ASP A 89 8.06 -13.09 24.88
C ASP A 89 8.49 -12.52 23.53
N LEU A 90 8.57 -13.37 22.51
CA LEU A 90 8.93 -12.96 21.15
C LEU A 90 7.81 -12.08 20.57
N CYS A 91 6.57 -12.50 20.70
CA CYS A 91 5.43 -11.76 20.16
C CYS A 91 5.25 -10.40 20.86
N THR A 92 5.49 -10.31 22.17
CA THR A 92 5.52 -9.02 22.89
C THR A 92 6.65 -8.12 22.41
N LYS A 93 7.88 -8.65 22.22
CA LYS A 93 9.03 -7.87 21.72
C LYS A 93 8.81 -7.32 20.32
N HIS A 94 8.06 -8.03 19.48
CA HIS A 94 7.71 -7.61 18.13
C HIS A 94 6.36 -6.88 18.05
N THR A 95 5.80 -6.42 19.18
CA THR A 95 4.57 -5.61 19.25
C THR A 95 3.40 -6.29 18.52
N ILE A 96 3.22 -7.59 18.73
CA ILE A 96 2.08 -8.35 18.19
C ILE A 96 0.93 -8.25 19.19
N THR A 97 -0.06 -7.44 18.85
CA THR A 97 -1.24 -7.16 19.69
C THR A 97 -2.45 -8.01 19.34
N ASP A 98 -2.51 -8.50 18.11
CA ASP A 98 -3.69 -9.14 17.54
C ASP A 98 -3.30 -10.25 16.56
N TYR A 99 -4.19 -11.25 16.41
CA TYR A 99 -3.98 -12.42 15.56
C TYR A 99 -5.13 -12.55 14.56
N PRO A 100 -4.87 -12.90 13.30
CA PRO A 100 -3.56 -13.15 12.68
C PRO A 100 -2.77 -11.87 12.39
N THR A 101 -1.46 -11.86 12.65
CA THR A 101 -0.56 -10.77 12.21
C THR A 101 0.55 -11.34 11.32
N VAL A 102 0.81 -10.69 10.19
CA VAL A 102 1.91 -11.06 9.29
C VAL A 102 2.91 -9.91 9.20
N LYS A 103 4.20 -10.22 9.29
CA LYS A 103 5.28 -9.23 9.15
C LYS A 103 6.37 -9.68 8.19
N PHE A 104 6.92 -8.73 7.44
CA PHE A 104 8.08 -8.94 6.59
C PHE A 104 9.34 -8.35 7.22
N PHE A 105 10.36 -9.19 7.38
CA PHE A 105 11.66 -8.83 7.91
C PHE A 105 12.67 -8.84 6.77
N LYS A 106 13.27 -7.67 6.51
CA LYS A 106 14.29 -7.50 5.49
C LYS A 106 15.68 -7.64 6.10
N THR A 107 16.61 -8.27 5.39
CA THR A 107 18.02 -8.32 5.81
C THR A 107 18.58 -6.92 6.00
N GLY A 108 19.05 -6.59 7.20
CA GLY A 108 19.56 -5.26 7.55
C GLY A 108 18.50 -4.14 7.60
N GLY A 109 17.21 -4.50 7.61
CA GLY A 109 16.10 -3.57 7.81
C GLY A 109 15.73 -3.40 9.29
N ASP A 110 14.53 -2.87 9.52
CA ASP A 110 13.97 -2.70 10.87
C ASP A 110 13.83 -4.05 11.60
N PRO A 111 14.40 -4.22 12.81
CA PRO A 111 14.25 -5.43 13.60
C PRO A 111 12.79 -5.75 13.99
N LEU A 112 11.88 -4.77 14.00
CA LEU A 112 10.46 -4.97 14.29
C LEU A 112 9.65 -5.48 13.09
N GLY A 113 10.22 -5.41 11.88
CA GLY A 113 9.61 -5.85 10.63
C GLY A 113 8.43 -4.98 10.18
N ILE A 114 8.13 -5.05 8.88
CA ILE A 114 7.03 -4.31 8.27
C ILE A 114 5.75 -5.12 8.41
N ARG A 115 4.76 -4.59 9.15
CA ARG A 115 3.45 -5.24 9.33
C ARG A 115 2.63 -5.18 8.04
N TYR A 116 2.12 -6.33 7.61
CA TYR A 116 1.15 -6.43 6.54
C TYR A 116 -0.24 -6.03 7.04
N ARG A 117 -0.94 -5.17 6.31
CA ARG A 117 -2.29 -4.67 6.65
C ARG A 117 -3.33 -4.89 5.53
N GLY A 118 -2.95 -5.58 4.45
CA GLY A 118 -3.86 -5.85 3.33
C GLY A 118 -4.75 -7.07 3.56
N ALA A 119 -5.56 -7.40 2.55
CA ALA A 119 -6.38 -8.60 2.56
C ALA A 119 -5.52 -9.88 2.60
N ILE A 120 -5.90 -10.84 3.42
CA ILE A 120 -5.16 -12.11 3.57
C ILE A 120 -5.63 -13.09 2.48
N ASP A 121 -5.29 -12.78 1.23
CA ASP A 121 -5.44 -13.67 0.09
C ASP A 121 -4.08 -13.96 -0.56
N LEU A 122 -4.01 -15.06 -1.31
CA LEU A 122 -2.76 -15.54 -1.90
C LEU A 122 -2.09 -14.46 -2.78
N ALA A 123 -2.87 -13.75 -3.60
CA ALA A 123 -2.33 -12.78 -4.54
C ALA A 123 -1.80 -11.53 -3.82
N SER A 124 -2.55 -11.02 -2.85
CA SER A 124 -2.15 -9.83 -2.09
C SER A 124 -0.92 -10.09 -1.21
N LEU A 125 -0.82 -11.29 -0.61
CA LEU A 125 0.37 -11.71 0.15
C LEU A 125 1.60 -11.86 -0.76
N GLU A 126 1.45 -12.49 -1.94
CA GLU A 126 2.52 -12.62 -2.93
C GLU A 126 3.00 -11.25 -3.42
N GLN A 127 2.09 -10.33 -3.71
CA GLN A 127 2.40 -9.00 -4.20
C GLN A 127 3.19 -8.19 -3.16
N PHE A 128 2.75 -8.19 -1.90
CA PHE A 128 3.43 -7.48 -0.82
C PHE A 128 4.84 -8.03 -0.60
N MET A 129 4.98 -9.35 -0.55
CA MET A 129 6.27 -10.00 -0.38
C MET A 129 7.23 -9.65 -1.54
N ASN A 130 6.77 -9.78 -2.79
CA ASN A 130 7.58 -9.44 -3.97
C ASN A 130 7.97 -7.96 -4.04
N GLY A 131 7.11 -7.05 -3.57
CA GLY A 131 7.42 -5.62 -3.46
C GLY A 131 8.56 -5.34 -2.47
N ASN A 132 8.62 -6.08 -1.36
CA ASN A 132 9.60 -5.86 -0.29
C ASN A 132 10.94 -6.59 -0.50
N ILE A 133 10.96 -7.70 -1.25
CA ILE A 133 12.19 -8.43 -1.60
C ILE A 133 13.19 -7.55 -2.37
N GLY A 134 12.72 -6.50 -3.05
CA GLY A 134 13.60 -5.57 -3.75
C GLY A 134 14.36 -6.25 -4.88
N LYS A 135 13.65 -6.93 -5.79
CA LYS A 135 14.27 -7.42 -7.03
C LYS A 135 14.86 -6.23 -7.76
N ARG A 136 16.20 -6.20 -7.93
CA ARG A 136 16.80 -5.44 -9.04
C ARG A 136 16.04 -5.86 -10.28
N ARG A 137 15.56 -4.89 -11.06
CA ARG A 137 15.02 -5.13 -12.40
C ARG A 137 16.09 -5.79 -13.28
N ASN A 138 16.21 -7.11 -13.19
CA ASN A 138 16.76 -7.96 -14.24
C ASN A 138 15.60 -8.83 -14.75
N SER A 139 14.78 -8.20 -15.60
CA SER A 139 13.98 -8.93 -16.58
C SER A 139 14.90 -9.18 -17.77
N PHE A 140 15.71 -10.23 -17.66
CA PHE A 140 16.34 -10.87 -18.82
C PHE A 140 16.47 -12.36 -18.49
N MET A 141 16.00 -13.19 -19.43
CA MET A 141 15.61 -14.62 -19.34
C MET A 141 14.25 -14.86 -18.65
N GLU A 142 13.26 -15.53 -19.26
CA GLU A 142 13.26 -16.35 -20.46
C GLU A 142 11.82 -16.51 -20.98
N LEU A 143 11.53 -16.00 -22.17
CA LEU A 143 10.36 -16.39 -22.96
C LEU A 143 10.92 -16.84 -24.31
N VAL A 144 11.64 -17.97 -24.28
CA VAL A 144 12.04 -18.67 -25.49
C VAL A 144 10.82 -19.48 -25.94
N CYS A 145 10.10 -18.95 -26.93
CA CYS A 145 9.16 -19.75 -27.68
C CYS A 145 9.94 -20.50 -28.76
N PRO A 146 9.83 -21.84 -28.89
CA PRO A 146 10.55 -22.59 -29.90
C PRO A 146 9.99 -22.24 -31.28
N LEU A 147 10.69 -21.39 -32.03
CA LEU A 147 10.39 -21.19 -33.45
C LEU A 147 10.85 -22.44 -34.20
N SER A 148 9.92 -23.37 -34.39
CA SER A 148 9.98 -24.34 -35.47
C SER A 148 10.14 -23.59 -36.80
N ARG A 149 11.20 -23.97 -37.52
CA ARG A 149 11.67 -23.45 -38.80
C ARG A 149 10.57 -23.52 -39.88
N ALA A 150 9.82 -22.44 -40.09
CA ALA A 150 8.97 -22.28 -41.27
C ALA A 150 9.77 -21.64 -42.41
N ARG A 151 9.83 -22.34 -43.53
CA ARG A 151 10.59 -22.05 -44.75
C ARG A 151 9.99 -20.81 -45.45
N MET A 152 10.83 -19.84 -45.84
CA MET A 152 10.43 -18.60 -46.51
C MET A 152 9.68 -18.87 -47.84
N GLY A 153 8.45 -18.37 -47.95
CA GLY A 153 7.78 -18.10 -49.23
C GLY A 153 7.99 -16.64 -49.67
N SER A 154 7.91 -16.36 -50.97
CA SER A 154 8.36 -15.10 -51.58
C SER A 154 7.65 -13.83 -51.06
N PRO A 155 8.29 -12.65 -51.18
CA PRO A 155 7.78 -11.38 -50.63
C PRO A 155 6.43 -10.89 -51.18
N GLN A 156 5.93 -11.50 -52.26
CA GLN A 156 4.71 -11.04 -52.94
C GLN A 156 3.43 -11.68 -52.37
N THR A 157 3.52 -12.89 -51.80
CA THR A 157 2.35 -13.60 -51.25
C THR A 157 1.95 -13.03 -49.88
N ALA A 158 2.91 -12.54 -49.10
CA ALA A 158 2.65 -11.87 -47.80
C ALA A 158 1.87 -10.56 -47.94
N ARG A 159 1.97 -9.89 -49.10
CA ARG A 159 1.31 -8.59 -49.34
C ARG A 159 -0.19 -8.73 -49.60
N ARG A 160 -0.62 -9.84 -50.21
CA ARG A 160 -2.04 -10.12 -50.50
C ARG A 160 -2.83 -10.58 -49.26
N GLU A 161 -2.18 -11.25 -48.31
CA GLU A 161 -2.81 -11.71 -47.07
C GLU A 161 -3.00 -10.56 -46.04
N LEU A 162 -2.11 -9.56 -46.07
CA LEU A 162 -2.20 -8.35 -45.23
C LEU A 162 -3.31 -7.38 -45.69
N GLN A 163 -3.64 -7.38 -46.99
CA GLN A 163 -4.67 -6.50 -47.54
C GLN A 163 -6.10 -6.99 -47.25
N ARG A 164 -6.34 -8.31 -47.18
CA ARG A 164 -7.66 -8.87 -46.76
C ARG A 164 -8.00 -8.62 -45.30
N ARG A 165 -7.00 -8.48 -44.42
CA ARG A 165 -7.25 -8.27 -42.97
C ARG A 165 -7.55 -6.81 -42.60
N HIS A 166 -7.32 -5.86 -43.51
CA HIS A 166 -7.59 -4.43 -43.27
C HIS A 166 -9.07 -4.05 -43.44
N GLU A 167 -9.89 -4.89 -44.08
CA GLU A 167 -11.33 -4.65 -44.30
C GLU A 167 -12.22 -5.10 -43.13
N LEU A 168 -11.67 -5.73 -42.08
CA LEU A 168 -12.43 -6.22 -40.92
C LEU A 168 -12.36 -5.33 -39.66
N CYS A 169 -11.74 -4.15 -39.76
CA CYS A 169 -11.69 -3.19 -38.66
C CYS A 169 -12.21 -1.82 -39.10
N ASN A 170 -13.51 -1.75 -39.34
CA ASN A 170 -14.22 -0.47 -39.45
C ASN A 170 -15.50 -0.56 -38.59
N PRO A 171 -15.56 0.09 -37.41
CA PRO A 171 -16.81 0.26 -36.70
C PRO A 171 -17.48 1.55 -37.18
N SER A 172 -18.57 1.39 -37.92
CA SER A 172 -19.54 2.44 -38.20
C SER A 172 -20.12 2.97 -36.89
N PHE A 173 -20.15 4.29 -36.79
CA PHE A 173 -20.66 5.08 -35.68
C PHE A 173 -22.20 4.94 -35.58
N SER A 174 -22.74 4.55 -34.42
CA SER A 174 -24.14 4.82 -34.08
C SER A 174 -24.29 5.13 -32.59
N SER A 175 -25.05 6.20 -32.34
CA SER A 175 -25.37 6.98 -31.14
C SER A 175 -25.86 6.27 -29.85
N VAL A 176 -25.30 6.70 -28.68
CA VAL A 176 -25.90 7.19 -27.36
C VAL A 176 -27.00 6.32 -26.66
N PRO A 177 -27.27 6.27 -25.30
CA PRO A 177 -26.78 7.03 -24.11
C PRO A 177 -26.43 6.27 -22.77
N HIS A 178 -25.86 7.05 -21.81
CA HIS A 178 -25.96 7.05 -20.32
C HIS A 178 -25.68 5.79 -19.45
N GLY A 179 -24.75 5.93 -18.48
CA GLY A 179 -24.72 5.17 -17.20
C GLY A 179 -23.35 4.58 -16.81
N PRO A 180 -23.00 4.52 -15.51
CA PRO A 180 -21.63 4.31 -15.04
C PRO A 180 -21.28 2.83 -14.94
N ALA A 181 -20.22 2.40 -15.63
CA ALA A 181 -19.58 1.12 -15.38
C ALA A 181 -18.11 1.21 -15.80
N SER A 182 -17.23 1.45 -14.84
CA SER A 182 -15.81 1.14 -14.96
C SER A 182 -15.65 -0.39 -14.95
N ALA A 183 -16.05 -1.01 -16.06
CA ALA A 183 -15.72 -2.39 -16.38
C ALA A 183 -14.40 -2.40 -17.15
N TRP A 184 -13.44 -3.09 -16.57
CA TRP A 184 -12.12 -3.38 -17.11
C TRP A 184 -12.20 -4.01 -18.50
N ILE A 185 -11.66 -3.33 -19.52
CA ILE A 185 -11.30 -3.94 -20.80
C ILE A 185 -9.83 -3.64 -21.07
N TRP A 186 -8.98 -4.60 -20.73
CA TRP A 186 -7.64 -4.73 -21.30
C TRP A 186 -7.79 -5.06 -22.79
N SER A 187 -7.71 -4.02 -23.63
CA SER A 187 -7.55 -4.16 -25.07
C SER A 187 -6.09 -3.97 -25.42
N GLN A 188 -5.52 -5.01 -26.02
CA GLN A 188 -4.21 -5.11 -26.64
C GLN A 188 -3.90 -3.94 -27.60
N CYS A 189 -3.54 -2.77 -27.08
CA CYS A 189 -2.95 -1.67 -27.85
C CYS A 189 -1.51 -1.38 -27.42
N GLY A 190 -0.78 -2.41 -27.01
CA GLY A 190 0.67 -2.36 -26.82
C GLY A 190 1.43 -2.47 -28.14
N ARG A 191 1.27 -1.52 -29.09
CA ARG A 191 2.21 -1.37 -30.22
C ARG A 191 2.08 -0.08 -31.02
N LYS A 192 2.10 1.10 -30.37
CA LYS A 192 2.42 2.36 -31.06
C LYS A 192 2.87 3.52 -30.15
N LEU A 193 3.61 3.25 -29.07
CA LEU A 193 4.42 4.31 -28.45
C LEU A 193 5.74 4.39 -29.21
N GLN A 194 5.83 5.43 -30.03
CA GLN A 194 6.97 5.79 -30.86
C GLN A 194 8.24 5.84 -29.99
N LYS A 195 9.30 5.18 -30.45
CA LYS A 195 10.60 5.01 -29.78
C LYS A 195 11.23 6.39 -29.50
N SER A 196 10.98 6.98 -28.34
CA SER A 196 11.60 8.24 -27.93
C SER A 196 13.07 7.96 -27.59
N ARG A 197 13.98 8.47 -28.43
CA ARG A 197 15.43 8.49 -28.12
C ARG A 197 15.64 9.53 -27.01
N GLY A 198 16.14 9.10 -25.85
CA GLY A 198 16.50 9.94 -24.70
C GLY A 198 15.65 9.65 -23.45
N TYR A 199 16.22 8.91 -22.49
CA TYR A 199 15.64 8.70 -21.16
C TYR A 199 16.40 9.57 -20.13
N PRO A 200 15.72 10.07 -19.09
CA PRO A 200 14.27 10.05 -18.88
C PRO A 200 13.57 11.12 -19.74
N SER A 201 12.35 10.87 -20.25
CA SER A 201 11.53 11.84 -21.00
C SER A 201 10.15 11.96 -20.35
N LEU A 202 9.67 13.19 -20.12
CA LEU A 202 8.31 13.45 -19.63
C LEU A 202 7.40 13.74 -20.84
N LEU A 203 6.22 13.12 -20.87
CA LEU A 203 5.25 13.20 -21.96
C LEU A 203 3.89 13.62 -21.40
N TRP A 204 3.18 14.50 -22.11
CA TRP A 204 1.78 14.84 -21.86
C TRP A 204 0.91 13.95 -22.76
N LEU A 205 0.00 13.20 -22.15
CA LEU A 205 -0.91 12.29 -22.82
C LEU A 205 -2.34 12.83 -22.68
N GLN A 206 -3.07 12.91 -23.79
CA GLN A 206 -4.49 13.28 -23.78
C GLN A 206 -5.24 12.27 -24.66
N ASP A 207 -6.30 11.67 -24.12
CA ASP A 207 -7.12 10.64 -24.79
C ASP A 207 -6.31 9.47 -25.38
N GLY A 208 -5.26 9.06 -24.65
CA GLY A 208 -4.37 7.96 -25.05
C GLY A 208 -3.35 8.30 -26.14
N VAL A 209 -3.27 9.57 -26.56
CA VAL A 209 -2.33 10.06 -27.57
C VAL A 209 -1.28 10.95 -26.92
N VAL A 210 -0.01 10.78 -27.29
CA VAL A 210 1.09 11.68 -26.87
C VAL A 210 0.86 13.02 -27.54
N PHE A 211 0.47 14.01 -26.75
CA PHE A 211 0.12 15.35 -27.20
C PHE A 211 1.32 16.29 -27.16
N ASP A 212 2.19 16.18 -26.15
CA ASP A 212 3.41 16.97 -26.07
C ASP A 212 4.54 16.25 -25.31
N LYS A 213 5.78 16.72 -25.48
CA LYS A 213 6.97 16.23 -24.78
C LYS A 213 7.65 17.38 -24.04
N TYR A 214 7.91 17.20 -22.75
CA TYR A 214 8.62 18.19 -21.96
C TYR A 214 10.06 18.35 -22.47
N PRO A 215 10.53 19.59 -22.72
CA PRO A 215 11.90 19.82 -23.16
C PRO A 215 12.93 19.30 -22.14
N THR A 216 14.06 18.81 -22.64
CA THR A 216 15.10 18.16 -21.81
C THR A 216 16.00 19.18 -21.08
N THR A 217 15.85 20.47 -21.35
CA THR A 217 16.70 21.55 -20.80
C THR A 217 16.06 22.17 -19.54
N ASN A 218 16.85 22.38 -18.48
CA ASN A 218 16.44 22.95 -17.19
C ASN A 218 15.21 22.30 -16.52
N ARG A 219 15.39 21.05 -16.07
CA ARG A 219 14.39 20.32 -15.26
C ARG A 219 14.43 20.79 -13.80
N THR A 220 13.84 21.93 -13.51
CA THR A 220 13.56 22.36 -12.13
C THR A 220 12.07 22.20 -11.83
N PHE A 221 11.71 22.19 -10.55
CA PHE A 221 10.32 22.05 -10.11
C PHE A 221 9.43 23.15 -10.68
N GLU A 222 9.94 24.39 -10.74
CA GLU A 222 9.24 25.58 -11.23
C GLU A 222 8.91 25.43 -12.72
N ASN A 223 9.89 25.06 -13.54
CA ASN A 223 9.70 24.91 -14.99
C ASN A 223 8.76 23.74 -15.31
N LEU A 224 8.75 22.70 -14.48
CA LEU A 224 7.83 21.57 -14.66
C LEU A 224 6.41 21.98 -14.28
N ARG A 225 6.24 22.67 -13.16
CA ARG A 225 4.96 23.20 -12.69
C ARG A 225 4.32 24.12 -13.73
N GLU A 226 5.08 25.08 -14.26
CA GLU A 226 4.59 26.00 -15.30
C GLU A 226 4.13 25.26 -16.55
N TRP A 227 4.89 24.26 -17.00
CA TRP A 227 4.52 23.49 -18.18
C TRP A 227 3.23 22.68 -17.98
N VAL A 228 3.04 22.07 -16.80
CA VAL A 228 1.80 21.36 -16.47
C VAL A 228 0.62 22.34 -16.40
N LEU A 229 0.78 23.49 -15.75
CA LEU A 229 -0.28 24.50 -15.65
C LEU A 229 -0.71 25.04 -17.01
N LYS A 230 0.26 25.28 -17.90
CA LYS A 230 0.01 25.64 -19.30
C LYS A 230 -0.80 24.57 -20.02
N LYS A 231 -0.48 23.28 -19.81
CA LYS A 231 -1.22 22.18 -20.44
C LYS A 231 -2.63 22.00 -19.89
N LEU A 232 -2.84 22.35 -18.63
CA LEU A 232 -4.16 22.38 -18.01
C LEU A 232 -5.00 23.61 -18.42
N GLY A 233 -4.48 24.52 -19.25
CA GLY A 233 -5.16 25.76 -19.63
C GLY A 233 -5.34 26.73 -18.46
N LYS A 234 -4.60 26.54 -17.36
CA LYS A 234 -4.62 27.40 -16.16
C LYS A 234 -3.64 28.57 -16.33
N ASP A 235 -3.72 29.28 -17.45
CA ASP A 235 -2.91 30.49 -17.74
C ASP A 235 -3.40 31.70 -16.92
N LYS A 236 -3.37 31.58 -15.59
CA LYS A 236 -3.36 32.69 -14.63
C LYS A 236 -2.59 32.27 -13.38
N VAL A 237 -1.29 32.06 -13.53
CA VAL A 237 -0.37 32.21 -12.39
C VAL A 237 -0.24 33.71 -12.15
N ARG A 238 -0.88 34.21 -11.09
CA ARG A 238 -0.57 35.55 -10.56
C ARG A 238 0.89 35.54 -10.13
N THR A 239 1.70 36.42 -10.70
CA THR A 239 2.96 36.84 -10.08
C THR A 239 2.59 37.53 -8.76
N VAL A 240 3.04 36.97 -7.63
CA VAL A 240 2.84 37.60 -6.32
C VAL A 240 4.00 38.60 -6.11
N PRO A 241 3.75 39.91 -6.06
CA PRO A 241 4.76 40.85 -5.60
C PRO A 241 5.01 40.64 -4.10
N ALA A 242 6.28 40.75 -3.69
CA ALA A 242 6.70 40.63 -2.31
C ALA A 242 5.96 41.67 -1.43
N GLY A 243 5.20 41.20 -0.43
CA GLY A 243 4.60 42.05 0.60
C GLY A 243 3.06 42.09 0.64
N VAL A 244 2.37 40.97 0.41
CA VAL A 244 0.93 40.86 0.70
C VAL A 244 0.73 39.75 1.72
N GLU A 245 0.13 40.09 2.86
CA GLU A 245 -0.33 39.16 3.89
C GLU A 245 -1.17 38.06 3.23
N GLU A 246 -0.80 36.80 3.42
CA GLU A 246 -1.43 35.69 2.73
C GLU A 246 -2.86 35.51 3.22
N GLU A 247 -3.82 35.94 2.40
CA GLU A 247 -5.18 35.45 2.47
C GLU A 247 -5.19 33.96 2.16
N MET A 248 -5.26 33.18 3.22
CA MET A 248 -5.42 31.73 3.24
C MET A 248 -6.70 31.36 2.44
N ASP A 249 -6.50 30.65 1.32
CA ASP A 249 -7.55 30.12 0.44
C ASP A 249 -8.44 29.15 1.24
N PRO A 250 -9.74 29.45 1.44
CA PRO A 250 -10.58 28.70 2.38
C PRO A 250 -11.02 27.32 1.86
N THR A 251 -10.57 26.87 0.69
CA THR A 251 -11.07 25.62 0.07
C THR A 251 -10.11 24.43 0.12
N GLU A 252 -8.87 24.61 0.60
CA GLU A 252 -7.88 23.53 0.74
C GLU A 252 -7.67 23.21 2.22
N ILE A 253 -7.54 21.92 2.59
CA ILE A 253 -7.21 21.58 3.98
C ILE A 253 -5.91 22.28 4.36
N ILE A 254 -5.98 23.05 5.43
CA ILE A 254 -4.83 23.81 5.91
C ILE A 254 -3.89 22.83 6.62
N ASN A 255 -2.74 22.56 6.01
CA ASN A 255 -1.60 21.92 6.65
C ASN A 255 -0.87 22.98 7.49
N LEU A 256 -0.92 22.85 8.81
CA LEU A 256 -0.31 23.81 9.72
C LEU A 256 1.19 23.54 9.89
N SER A 257 1.97 24.62 9.80
CA SER A 257 3.35 24.65 10.29
C SER A 257 3.36 24.65 11.82
N LYS A 258 4.53 24.44 12.43
CA LYS A 258 4.69 24.55 13.90
C LYS A 258 4.25 25.92 14.41
N GLU A 259 4.70 27.00 13.75
CA GLU A 259 4.38 28.37 14.15
C GLU A 259 2.88 28.65 13.98
N ASP A 260 2.29 28.23 12.86
CA ASP A 260 0.89 28.50 12.58
C ASP A 260 -0.05 27.65 13.42
N PHE A 261 0.38 26.46 13.86
CA PHE A 261 -0.32 25.67 14.85
C PHE A 261 -0.46 26.40 16.18
N TYR A 262 0.62 26.97 16.72
CA TYR A 262 0.55 27.73 17.97
C TYR A 262 -0.26 29.02 17.82
N LYS A 263 -0.12 29.74 16.70
CA LYS A 263 -0.99 30.90 16.40
C LYS A 263 -2.45 30.50 16.31
N ALA A 264 -2.76 29.35 15.68
CA ALA A 264 -4.12 28.85 15.56
C ALA A 264 -4.72 28.45 16.93
N MET A 265 -3.90 27.91 17.84
CA MET A 265 -4.29 27.61 19.22
C MET A 265 -4.66 28.86 20.01
N GLU A 266 -4.00 30.00 19.76
CA GLU A 266 -4.26 31.27 20.42
C GLU A 266 -5.41 32.06 19.79
N ALA A 267 -5.52 32.04 18.46
CA ALA A 267 -6.46 32.88 17.71
C ALA A 267 -7.88 32.29 17.60
N LYS A 268 -8.05 30.95 17.70
CA LYS A 268 -9.34 30.27 17.44
C LYS A 268 -9.99 29.77 18.73
N GLN A 269 -11.32 29.89 18.83
CA GLN A 269 -12.09 29.34 19.96
C GLN A 269 -11.99 27.81 20.03
N MET A 270 -12.07 27.15 18.87
CA MET A 270 -11.89 25.70 18.74
C MET A 270 -11.05 25.36 17.52
N LEU A 271 -10.09 24.46 17.71
CA LEU A 271 -9.20 23.96 16.66
C LEU A 271 -9.27 22.44 16.68
N PHE A 272 -9.64 21.83 15.56
CA PHE A 272 -9.67 20.39 15.39
C PHE A 272 -8.53 19.98 14.44
N VAL A 273 -7.59 19.20 14.97
CA VAL A 273 -6.36 18.86 14.25
C VAL A 273 -6.25 17.35 14.07
N GLN A 274 -5.99 16.94 12.82
CA GLN A 274 -5.52 15.61 12.49
C GLN A 274 -3.99 15.59 12.51
N PHE A 275 -3.44 14.90 13.49
CA PHE A 275 -2.02 14.56 13.53
C PHE A 275 -1.79 13.32 12.68
N TRP A 276 -0.99 13.44 11.63
CA TRP A 276 -0.83 12.40 10.62
C TRP A 276 0.62 12.24 10.17
N THR A 277 0.85 11.18 9.37
CA THR A 277 2.11 10.92 8.68
C THR A 277 1.86 10.37 7.26
N PRO A 278 2.67 10.69 6.25
CA PRO A 278 2.50 10.26 4.85
C PRO A 278 2.52 8.75 4.59
N TRP A 279 3.05 7.95 5.52
CA TRP A 279 3.09 6.48 5.39
C TRP A 279 2.00 5.78 6.21
N CYS A 280 1.11 6.52 6.87
CA CYS A 280 0.03 5.98 7.67
C CYS A 280 -1.19 5.67 6.81
N SER A 281 -1.46 4.39 6.56
CA SER A 281 -2.61 3.97 5.74
C SER A 281 -3.96 4.42 6.30
N LEU A 282 -4.13 4.39 7.63
CA LEU A 282 -5.36 4.85 8.28
C LEU A 282 -5.56 6.36 8.13
N CYS A 283 -4.47 7.12 8.04
CA CYS A 283 -4.51 8.55 7.82
C CYS A 283 -4.99 8.83 6.37
N LEU A 284 -4.42 8.12 5.40
CA LEU A 284 -4.82 8.23 3.98
C LEU A 284 -6.28 7.80 3.74
N GLU A 285 -6.79 6.83 4.49
CA GLU A 285 -8.21 6.43 4.42
C GLU A 285 -9.14 7.52 4.97
N LEU A 286 -8.72 8.17 6.07
CA LEU A 286 -9.42 9.28 6.71
C LEU A 286 -9.36 10.57 5.89
N ASP A 287 -8.35 10.76 5.04
CA ASP A 287 -8.16 12.01 4.30
C ASP A 287 -9.45 12.45 3.59
N ASN A 288 -10.13 11.57 2.85
CA ASN A 288 -11.35 11.94 2.11
C ASN A 288 -12.48 12.47 3.02
N THR A 289 -12.73 11.83 4.16
CA THR A 289 -13.77 12.26 5.10
C THR A 289 -13.33 13.52 5.85
N TRP A 290 -12.03 13.65 6.11
CA TRP A 290 -11.44 14.83 6.72
C TRP A 290 -11.47 16.06 5.80
N GLU A 291 -11.21 15.92 4.49
CA GLU A 291 -11.33 17.03 3.53
C GLU A 291 -12.78 17.49 3.42
N ALA A 292 -13.72 16.55 3.35
CA ALA A 292 -15.15 16.87 3.33
C ALA A 292 -15.61 17.56 4.63
N LEU A 293 -15.05 17.15 5.78
CA LEU A 293 -15.32 17.83 7.04
C LEU A 293 -14.73 19.25 7.03
N ALA A 294 -13.48 19.39 6.62
CA ALA A 294 -12.80 20.68 6.53
C ALA A 294 -13.55 21.64 5.59
N SER A 295 -13.99 21.19 4.42
CA SER A 295 -14.76 22.03 3.49
C SER A 295 -16.07 22.53 4.12
N ASN A 296 -16.78 21.68 4.86
CA ASN A 296 -18.05 22.05 5.47
C ASN A 296 -17.92 23.05 6.65
N PHE A 297 -16.78 23.07 7.34
CA PHE A 297 -16.59 23.84 8.57
C PHE A 297 -15.61 25.02 8.43
N ASN A 298 -14.66 24.94 7.49
CA ASN A 298 -13.71 26.02 7.23
C ASN A 298 -14.30 27.10 6.32
N ASP A 299 -15.43 26.83 5.66
CA ASP A 299 -16.17 27.81 4.87
C ASP A 299 -16.54 29.03 5.73
N LYS A 300 -16.10 30.20 5.28
CA LYS A 300 -16.37 31.50 5.91
C LYS A 300 -17.84 31.84 5.71
N ALA A 301 -18.70 31.44 6.65
CA ALA A 301 -20.13 31.61 6.50
C ALA A 301 -20.61 33.08 6.46
N ASP A 302 -19.84 34.08 6.92
CA ASP A 302 -20.30 35.50 6.90
C ASP A 302 -19.18 36.52 7.25
N GLY A 303 -17.95 36.31 6.79
CA GLY A 303 -16.82 37.21 7.11
C GLY A 303 -16.36 37.17 8.58
N GLU A 304 -17.04 36.39 9.43
CA GLU A 304 -16.59 36.05 10.78
C GLU A 304 -15.61 34.86 10.76
N VAL A 305 -14.66 34.89 11.69
CA VAL A 305 -13.66 33.84 11.87
C VAL A 305 -14.40 32.52 12.19
N PRO A 306 -14.17 31.42 11.46
CA PRO A 306 -14.87 30.17 11.72
C PRO A 306 -14.64 29.73 13.16
N LYS A 307 -15.74 29.41 13.87
CA LYS A 307 -15.72 29.03 15.29
C LYS A 307 -14.88 27.78 15.55
N ILE A 308 -14.79 26.90 14.54
CA ILE A 308 -14.00 25.68 14.54
C ILE A 308 -13.10 25.73 13.31
N LEU A 309 -11.79 25.64 13.49
CA LEU A 309 -10.83 25.45 12.40
C LEU A 309 -10.48 23.96 12.31
N ILE A 310 -10.59 23.36 11.13
CA ILE A 310 -10.21 21.98 10.86
C ILE A 310 -8.93 21.97 10.03
N SER A 311 -7.93 21.22 10.45
CA SER A 311 -6.58 21.29 9.88
C SER A 311 -5.78 20.01 10.06
N ASN A 312 -4.69 19.91 9.30
CA ASN A 312 -3.74 18.81 9.33
C ASN A 312 -2.43 19.26 9.97
N PHE A 313 -1.77 18.33 10.67
CA PHE A 313 -0.45 18.54 11.24
C PHE A 313 0.45 17.33 10.97
N ASP A 314 1.52 17.55 10.19
CA ASP A 314 2.44 16.49 9.79
C ASP A 314 3.51 16.26 10.87
N CYS A 315 3.43 15.10 11.52
CA CYS A 315 4.37 14.69 12.57
C CYS A 315 5.70 14.15 12.05
N THR A 316 5.86 14.00 10.74
CA THR A 316 7.16 13.63 10.13
C THR A 316 8.08 14.82 10.00
N ILE A 317 7.50 16.00 9.79
CA ILE A 317 8.21 17.27 9.75
C ILE A 317 8.37 17.82 11.18
N ASN A 318 7.30 17.81 11.97
CA ASN A 318 7.25 18.44 13.30
C ASN A 318 7.26 17.41 14.45
N LYS A 319 8.24 16.50 14.41
CA LYS A 319 8.31 15.35 15.34
C LYS A 319 8.40 15.78 16.81
N ASP A 320 9.23 16.77 17.10
CA ASP A 320 9.42 17.35 18.44
C ASP A 320 8.10 17.85 19.05
N THR A 321 7.30 18.54 18.23
CA THR A 321 6.02 19.09 18.65
C THR A 321 5.00 17.98 18.92
N CYS A 322 4.97 16.94 18.09
CA CYS A 322 4.08 15.80 18.31
C CYS A 322 4.46 15.00 19.57
N GLU A 323 5.76 14.83 19.84
CA GLU A 323 6.26 14.19 21.06
C GLU A 323 5.91 15.02 22.32
N GLU A 324 6.11 16.33 22.29
CA GLU A 324 5.72 17.24 23.39
C GLU A 324 4.21 17.21 23.68
N LEU A 325 3.39 17.04 22.65
CA LEU A 325 1.94 16.93 22.75
C LEU A 325 1.48 15.50 23.12
N GLY A 326 2.38 14.53 23.22
CA GLY A 326 2.07 13.13 23.56
C GLY A 326 1.31 12.39 22.45
N VAL A 327 1.60 12.72 21.19
CA VAL A 327 1.01 12.06 20.01
C VAL A 327 1.94 10.96 19.51
N ASP A 328 1.70 9.74 20.00
CA ASP A 328 2.51 8.56 19.68
C ASP A 328 1.89 7.66 18.58
N ASP A 329 0.59 7.82 18.34
CA ASP A 329 -0.19 7.01 17.39
C ASP A 329 -0.83 7.90 16.30
N PHE A 330 -1.00 7.34 15.09
CA PHE A 330 -1.57 8.05 13.94
C PHE A 330 -2.67 7.24 13.25
N PRO A 331 -3.77 7.89 12.79
CA PRO A 331 -4.08 9.31 12.99
C PRO A 331 -4.55 9.59 14.42
N THR A 332 -4.11 10.70 15.00
CA THR A 332 -4.65 11.21 16.27
C THR A 332 -5.46 12.47 16.01
N LEU A 333 -6.70 12.47 16.47
CA LEU A 333 -7.66 13.54 16.26
C LEU A 333 -7.87 14.30 17.56
N ASN A 334 -7.30 15.50 17.67
CA ASN A 334 -7.35 16.29 18.90
C ASN A 334 -8.12 17.59 18.69
N VAL A 335 -9.04 17.88 19.60
CA VAL A 335 -9.75 19.14 19.69
C VAL A 335 -9.11 20.00 20.76
N TYR A 336 -8.69 21.20 20.39
CA TYR A 336 -8.20 22.24 21.28
C TYR A 336 -9.26 23.31 21.44
N LYS A 337 -9.36 23.88 22.66
CA LYS A 337 -10.28 24.96 22.99
C LYS A 337 -9.55 25.98 23.85
N HIS A 338 -9.50 27.24 23.40
CA HIS A 338 -8.76 28.34 24.05
C HIS A 338 -7.30 27.96 24.41
N GLY A 339 -6.55 27.46 23.44
CA GLY A 339 -5.14 27.11 23.62
C GLY A 339 -4.85 25.86 24.48
N LYS A 340 -5.86 25.10 24.89
CA LYS A 340 -5.69 23.87 25.68
C LYS A 340 -6.32 22.66 24.99
N LEU A 341 -5.72 21.49 25.16
CA LEU A 341 -6.31 20.23 24.71
C LEU A 341 -7.65 20.04 25.44
N TYR A 342 -8.74 20.03 24.67
CA TYR A 342 -10.09 19.83 25.20
C TYR A 342 -10.43 18.34 25.24
N LYS A 343 -10.25 17.63 24.11
CA LYS A 343 -10.54 16.21 24.01
C LYS A 343 -9.86 15.56 22.81
N THR A 344 -9.37 14.34 23.00
CA THR A 344 -9.00 13.43 21.91
C THR A 344 -10.21 12.66 21.43
N TYR A 345 -10.52 12.75 20.13
CA TYR A 345 -11.61 12.03 19.51
C TYR A 345 -11.27 10.54 19.36
N LYS A 346 -12.18 9.67 19.81
CA LYS A 346 -12.04 8.20 19.77
C LYS A 346 -13.28 7.53 19.15
N GLY A 347 -14.09 8.30 18.43
CA GLY A 347 -15.30 7.79 17.79
C GLY A 347 -15.02 7.15 16.42
N PRO A 348 -16.08 6.69 15.73
CA PRO A 348 -16.02 6.26 14.33
C PRO A 348 -15.43 7.35 13.42
N GLN A 349 -14.72 6.97 12.37
CA GLN A 349 -14.04 7.87 11.42
C GLN A 349 -14.68 7.82 10.02
N ASP A 350 -15.98 7.51 9.98
CA ASP A 350 -16.79 7.30 8.77
C ASP A 350 -17.47 8.57 8.22
#